data_AF-A0A846X2Y6-F1
#
_entry.id   AF-A0A846X2Y6-F1
#
_cell.length_a   1.000
_cell.length_b   1.000
_cell.length_c   1.000
_cell.angle_alpha   90.00
_cell.angle_beta   90.00
_cell.angle_gamma   90.00
#
_symmetry.space_group_name_H-M   'P 1'
#
loop_
_entity.id
_entity.type
_entity.pdbx_description
1 polymer ?
#
loop_
_entity_poly.entity_id
_entity_poly.type
_entity_poly.pdbx_seq_one_letter_code
_entity_poly.pdbx_strand_id
1 'polypeptide(L)'
;MRRSLIAVAAAITVPASTAACSTNTTVTTGESATASGSLPACEGSATSEHGLGEAVQASAAQLSTIRPRFSTGLGTVTDNAGRLTVSLRLCSPGATPDQTRDAATAVAKSIAASSVLSSAVDEIHVENPDSSIRLVTKPFDAARFRSGASLADSRTLWHTDTQER
;
A
#
# COMPACT_ATOMS: atom_id res chain seq x y z
N MET A 1 -16.70 35.42 -37.41
CA MET A 1 -17.55 34.87 -38.49
C MET A 1 -17.60 33.35 -38.35
N ARG A 2 -18.83 32.77 -38.35
CA ARG A 2 -19.21 31.36 -38.62
C ARG A 2 -18.72 30.30 -37.61
N ARG A 3 -19.58 29.83 -36.68
CA ARG A 3 -20.58 28.71 -36.78
C ARG A 3 -19.85 27.35 -36.90
N SER A 4 -20.08 26.33 -36.05
CA SER A 4 -21.38 25.69 -35.81
C SER A 4 -21.41 24.81 -34.53
N LEU A 5 -22.58 24.82 -33.88
CA LEU A 5 -23.07 23.82 -32.92
C LEU A 5 -23.68 22.63 -33.69
N ILE A 6 -23.53 21.40 -33.18
CA ILE A 6 -24.45 20.30 -33.47
C ILE A 6 -24.84 19.64 -32.15
N ALA A 7 -26.13 19.78 -31.82
CA ALA A 7 -26.82 19.02 -30.80
C ALA A 7 -27.47 17.80 -31.45
N VAL A 8 -27.49 16.66 -30.76
CA VAL A 8 -28.46 15.59 -31.01
C VAL A 8 -28.99 15.11 -29.65
N ALA A 9 -30.32 15.13 -29.54
CA ALA A 9 -31.07 14.79 -28.36
C ALA A 9 -31.59 13.33 -28.41
N ALA A 10 -31.74 12.78 -27.19
CA ALA A 10 -32.82 11.93 -26.68
C ALA A 10 -33.08 10.52 -27.25
N ALA A 11 -33.17 9.56 -26.32
CA ALA A 11 -34.39 8.76 -26.11
C ALA A 11 -34.38 8.14 -24.71
N ILE A 12 -35.41 8.47 -23.91
CA ILE A 12 -35.77 7.80 -22.65
C ILE A 12 -36.72 6.65 -23.01
N THR A 13 -36.46 5.46 -22.49
CA THR A 13 -37.48 4.40 -22.37
C THR A 13 -37.27 3.65 -21.06
N VAL A 14 -38.24 3.77 -20.17
CA VAL A 14 -38.46 2.90 -19.01
C VAL A 14 -39.54 1.90 -19.38
N PRO A 15 -39.35 0.61 -19.07
CA PRO A 15 -40.46 -0.20 -18.62
C PRO A 15 -40.21 -0.72 -17.20
N ALA A 16 -41.20 -0.50 -16.33
CA ALA A 16 -41.39 -1.26 -15.11
C ALA A 16 -41.91 -2.65 -15.48
N SER A 17 -41.35 -3.69 -14.88
CA SER A 17 -41.91 -5.05 -14.92
C SER A 17 -41.68 -5.70 -13.56
N THR A 18 -42.74 -5.72 -12.76
CA THR A 18 -42.85 -6.58 -11.59
C THR A 18 -43.04 -8.01 -12.05
N ALA A 19 -42.14 -8.90 -11.65
CA ALA A 19 -42.37 -10.34 -11.62
C ALA A 19 -41.66 -10.93 -10.40
N ALA A 20 -42.45 -11.24 -9.37
CA ALA A 20 -42.05 -12.14 -8.31
C ALA A 20 -42.14 -13.58 -8.84
N CYS A 21 -41.05 -14.34 -8.78
CA CYS A 21 -41.08 -15.80 -8.74
C CYS A 21 -39.75 -16.29 -8.15
N SER A 22 -39.83 -16.75 -6.90
CA SER A 22 -38.80 -17.49 -6.20
C SER A 22 -38.47 -18.77 -6.97
N THR A 23 -37.21 -18.94 -7.36
CA THR A 23 -36.69 -20.24 -7.79
C THR A 23 -35.34 -20.44 -7.12
N ASN A 24 -35.33 -21.33 -6.12
CA ASN A 24 -34.12 -21.88 -5.53
C ASN A 24 -33.31 -22.54 -6.64
N THR A 25 -32.37 -21.80 -7.20
CA THR A 25 -31.34 -22.36 -8.05
C THR A 25 -30.18 -22.69 -7.12
N THR A 26 -30.08 -23.96 -6.77
CA THR A 26 -28.88 -24.58 -6.24
C THR A 26 -27.77 -24.36 -7.26
N VAL A 27 -27.01 -23.27 -7.11
CA VAL A 27 -25.78 -23.06 -7.85
C VAL A 27 -24.78 -24.01 -7.21
N THR A 28 -24.50 -25.09 -7.93
CA THR A 28 -23.33 -25.94 -7.76
C THR A 28 -22.16 -25.08 -7.34
N THR A 29 -21.57 -25.39 -6.18
CA THR A 29 -20.31 -24.84 -5.70
C THR A 29 -19.23 -25.08 -6.76
N GLY A 30 -19.17 -24.17 -7.73
CA GLY A 30 -18.01 -23.93 -8.55
C GLY A 30 -16.95 -23.44 -7.59
N GLU A 31 -16.07 -24.35 -7.23
CA GLU A 31 -14.85 -24.17 -6.49
C GLU A 31 -14.10 -22.93 -7.02
N SER A 32 -14.43 -21.76 -6.45
CA SER A 32 -13.54 -20.61 -6.48
C SER A 32 -12.45 -20.91 -5.47
N ALA A 33 -11.51 -21.77 -5.87
CA ALA A 33 -10.20 -21.84 -5.26
C ALA A 33 -9.42 -20.55 -5.58
N THR A 34 -9.98 -19.39 -5.22
CA THR A 34 -9.15 -18.24 -4.87
C THR A 34 -8.50 -18.68 -3.57
N ALA A 35 -7.24 -19.12 -3.64
CA ALA A 35 -6.42 -19.30 -2.46
C ALA A 35 -6.29 -17.95 -1.76
N SER A 36 -7.31 -17.60 -0.98
CA SER A 36 -7.33 -16.57 0.04
C SER A 36 -6.46 -17.07 1.17
N GLY A 37 -5.17 -17.28 0.89
CA GLY A 37 -4.18 -17.49 1.92
C GLY A 37 -4.27 -16.29 2.86
N SER A 38 -4.55 -16.57 4.13
CA SER A 38 -4.64 -15.56 5.16
C SER A 38 -3.39 -14.69 5.13
N LEU A 39 -3.56 -13.39 5.33
CA LEU A 39 -2.44 -12.49 5.56
C LEU A 39 -1.65 -13.00 6.79
N PRO A 40 -0.30 -12.91 6.78
CA PRO A 40 0.48 -13.32 7.94
C PRO A 40 0.10 -12.47 9.15
N ALA A 41 0.22 -13.03 10.36
CA ALA A 41 0.04 -12.24 11.56
C ALA A 41 1.14 -11.18 11.66
N CYS A 42 0.76 -9.95 12.02
CA CYS A 42 1.72 -8.89 12.31
C CYS A 42 1.20 -8.09 13.50
N GLU A 43 1.98 -8.05 14.58
CA GLU A 43 1.55 -7.41 15.82
C GLU A 43 1.53 -5.89 15.69
N GLY A 44 0.50 -5.27 16.28
CA GLY A 44 0.32 -3.83 16.33
C GLY A 44 -0.33 -3.26 15.07
N SER A 45 -0.45 -1.94 15.05
CA SER A 45 -0.95 -1.19 13.91
C SER A 45 -0.14 0.09 13.72
N ALA A 46 -0.04 0.53 12.47
CA ALA A 46 0.57 1.81 12.15
C ALA A 46 -0.43 2.92 12.49
N THR A 47 -0.09 3.74 13.48
CA THR A 47 -0.93 4.87 13.91
C THR A 47 -0.03 6.07 14.23
N SER A 48 -0.49 7.27 13.87
CA SER A 48 0.21 8.52 14.18
C SER A 48 -0.72 9.71 13.93
N GLU A 49 -0.56 10.76 14.72
CA GLU A 49 -1.18 12.08 14.47
C GLU A 49 -0.71 12.73 13.16
N HIS A 50 0.38 12.23 12.57
CA HIS A 50 0.92 12.70 11.28
C HIS A 50 0.36 11.94 10.06
N GLY A 51 -0.66 11.10 10.23
CA GLY A 51 -1.33 10.43 9.10
C GLY A 51 -0.63 9.18 8.57
N LEU A 52 0.16 8.49 9.42
CA LEU A 52 0.87 7.27 9.03
C LEU A 52 -0.11 6.11 8.75
N GLY A 53 -1.20 6.00 9.51
CA GLY A 53 -2.18 4.94 9.35
C GLY A 53 -2.84 4.98 7.97
N GLU A 54 -3.21 6.17 7.50
CA GLU A 54 -3.79 6.42 6.19
C GLU A 54 -2.80 6.11 5.07
N ALA A 55 -1.52 6.51 5.22
CA ALA A 55 -0.48 6.19 4.26
C ALA A 55 -0.26 4.66 4.15
N VAL A 56 -0.22 3.95 5.28
CA VAL A 56 -0.09 2.49 5.30
C VAL A 56 -1.33 1.84 4.68
N GLN A 57 -2.53 2.29 5.01
CA GLN A 57 -3.76 1.78 4.39
C GLN A 57 -3.79 2.00 2.87
N ALA A 58 -3.33 3.15 2.40
CA ALA A 58 -3.23 3.45 0.96
C ALA A 58 -2.24 2.52 0.23
N SER A 59 -1.24 1.98 0.94
CA SER A 59 -0.28 1.02 0.36
C SER A 59 -0.83 -0.41 0.25
N ALA A 60 -1.93 -0.74 0.93
CA ALA A 60 -2.44 -2.11 1.06
C ALA A 60 -2.72 -2.78 -0.29
N ALA A 61 -3.27 -2.04 -1.26
CA ALA A 61 -3.54 -2.56 -2.60
C ALA A 61 -2.24 -3.01 -3.28
N GLN A 62 -1.17 -2.20 -3.21
CA GLN A 62 0.11 -2.54 -3.82
C GLN A 62 0.80 -3.68 -3.08
N LEU A 63 0.79 -3.67 -1.74
CA LEU A 63 1.34 -4.77 -0.93
C LEU A 63 0.70 -6.12 -1.25
N SER A 64 -0.60 -6.14 -1.57
CA SER A 64 -1.32 -7.38 -1.91
C SER A 64 -0.83 -8.04 -3.22
N THR A 65 -0.15 -7.27 -4.08
CA THR A 65 0.42 -7.76 -5.36
C THR A 65 1.80 -8.39 -5.19
N ILE A 66 2.48 -8.14 -4.07
CA ILE A 66 3.82 -8.64 -3.79
C ILE A 66 3.71 -10.05 -3.19
N ARG A 67 4.59 -10.96 -3.63
CA ARG A 67 4.68 -12.33 -3.11
C ARG A 67 6.04 -12.55 -2.44
N PRO A 68 6.11 -13.20 -1.27
CA PRO A 68 4.97 -13.61 -0.41
C PRO A 68 4.14 -12.41 0.06
N ARG A 69 2.92 -12.66 0.54
CA ARG A 69 2.01 -11.57 0.99
C ARG A 69 2.60 -10.92 2.24
N PHE A 70 2.50 -9.60 2.32
CA PHE A 70 2.93 -8.81 3.47
C PHE A 70 1.74 -8.32 4.28
N SER A 71 1.90 -8.31 5.59
CA SER A 71 1.04 -7.61 6.53
C SER A 71 1.80 -6.44 7.15
N THR A 72 1.08 -5.36 7.44
CA THR A 72 1.62 -4.20 8.15
C THR A 72 1.29 -4.32 9.63
N GLY A 73 2.28 -4.18 10.51
CA GLY A 73 2.11 -4.23 11.96
C GLY A 73 2.26 -2.85 12.58
N LEU A 74 2.91 -2.81 13.75
CA LEU A 74 3.27 -1.57 14.44
C LEU A 74 3.97 -0.59 13.50
N GLY A 75 3.52 0.66 13.55
CA GLY A 75 4.17 1.78 12.88
C GLY A 75 4.07 3.04 13.72
N THR A 76 5.18 3.76 13.85
CA THR A 76 5.28 4.98 14.64
C THR A 76 5.98 6.10 13.85
N VAL A 77 5.72 7.33 14.26
CA VAL A 77 6.42 8.52 13.79
C VAL A 77 7.01 9.22 15.00
N THR A 78 8.29 9.56 14.95
CA THR A 78 8.95 10.37 15.98
C THR A 78 9.36 11.70 15.37
N ASP A 79 9.02 12.80 16.03
CA ASP A 79 9.48 14.14 15.65
C ASP A 79 10.81 14.45 16.35
N ASN A 80 11.79 14.87 15.57
CA ASN A 80 13.01 15.48 16.04
C ASN A 80 13.20 16.85 15.39
N ALA A 81 12.81 17.90 16.12
CA ALA A 81 12.95 19.30 15.69
C ALA A 81 12.32 19.60 14.31
N GLY A 82 11.14 19.04 14.03
CA GLY A 82 10.42 19.20 12.78
C GLY A 82 10.92 18.31 11.64
N ARG A 83 11.70 17.27 11.96
CA ARG A 83 12.07 16.18 11.05
C ARG A 83 11.51 14.88 11.60
N LEU A 84 10.72 14.19 10.78
CA LEU A 84 10.03 12.98 11.17
C LEU A 84 10.86 11.76 10.82
N THR A 85 11.02 10.85 11.78
CA THR A 85 11.52 9.49 11.54
C THR A 85 10.34 8.53 11.63
N VAL A 86 10.11 7.77 10.56
CA VAL A 86 9.05 6.75 10.49
C VAL A 86 9.67 5.40 10.78
N SER A 87 9.06 4.61 11.66
CA SER A 87 9.43 3.20 11.90
C SER A 87 8.23 2.31 11.65
N LEU A 88 8.38 1.25 10.87
CA LEU A 88 7.29 0.38 10.43
C LEU A 88 7.70 -1.09 10.50
N ARG A 89 6.74 -1.95 10.85
CA ARG A 89 6.89 -3.40 10.78
C ARG A 89 6.12 -3.99 9.60
N LEU A 90 6.81 -4.79 8.79
CA LEU A 90 6.24 -5.55 7.68
C LEU A 90 6.47 -7.04 7.92
N CYS A 91 5.43 -7.80 8.20
CA CYS A 91 5.54 -9.24 8.45
C CYS A 91 5.27 -10.02 7.17
N SER A 92 6.19 -10.91 6.82
CA SER A 92 6.03 -11.84 5.71
C SER A 92 7.03 -12.99 5.85
N PRO A 93 6.57 -14.16 6.36
CA PRO A 93 7.42 -15.33 6.49
C PRO A 93 7.99 -15.77 5.14
N GLY A 94 9.31 -15.99 5.10
CA GLY A 94 10.02 -16.42 3.90
C GLY A 94 10.23 -15.33 2.83
N ALA A 95 9.91 -14.07 3.13
CA ALA A 95 10.28 -12.97 2.26
C ALA A 95 11.80 -12.80 2.18
N THR A 96 12.29 -12.64 0.95
CA THR A 96 13.69 -12.30 0.66
C THR A 96 13.98 -10.82 0.95
N PRO A 97 15.26 -10.41 1.01
CA PRO A 97 15.65 -8.99 1.08
C PRO A 97 15.03 -8.13 -0.01
N ASP A 98 15.00 -8.62 -1.25
CA ASP A 98 14.44 -7.88 -2.39
C ASP A 98 12.93 -7.73 -2.30
N GLN A 99 12.20 -8.78 -1.91
CA GLN A 99 10.76 -8.69 -1.68
C GLN A 99 10.42 -7.75 -0.51
N THR A 100 11.23 -7.75 0.54
CA THR A 100 11.07 -6.82 1.67
C THR A 100 11.33 -5.37 1.25
N ARG A 101 12.31 -5.11 0.38
CA ARG A 101 12.54 -3.78 -0.22
C ARG A 101 11.40 -3.35 -1.14
N ASP A 102 10.82 -4.27 -1.91
CA ASP A 102 9.66 -3.99 -2.75
C ASP A 102 8.44 -3.58 -1.89
N ALA A 103 8.20 -4.32 -0.80
CA ALA A 103 7.13 -4.01 0.14
C ALA A 103 7.37 -2.69 0.88
N ALA A 104 8.60 -2.46 1.36
CA ALA A 104 9.00 -1.20 1.97
C ALA A 104 8.81 -0.02 1.00
N THR A 105 9.17 -0.20 -0.27
CA THR A 105 8.95 0.79 -1.32
C THR A 105 7.47 1.08 -1.52
N ALA A 106 6.59 0.07 -1.56
CA ALA A 106 5.15 0.29 -1.69
C ALA A 106 4.61 1.21 -0.58
N VAL A 107 5.03 1.01 0.67
CA VAL A 107 4.66 1.89 1.79
C VAL A 107 5.29 3.28 1.65
N ALA A 108 6.57 3.35 1.31
CA ALA A 108 7.28 4.61 1.13
C ALA A 108 6.68 5.47 0.01
N LYS A 109 6.14 4.86 -1.05
CA LYS A 109 5.39 5.57 -2.10
C LYS A 109 4.13 6.24 -1.54
N SER A 110 3.38 5.55 -0.70
CA SER A 110 2.20 6.11 -0.05
C SER A 110 2.56 7.21 0.95
N ILE A 111 3.66 7.06 1.70
CA ILE A 111 4.20 8.12 2.58
C ILE A 111 4.62 9.34 1.74
N ALA A 112 5.30 9.11 0.61
CA ALA A 112 5.70 10.18 -0.29
C ALA A 112 4.49 10.88 -0.93
N ALA A 113 3.36 10.20 -1.11
CA ALA A 113 2.12 10.78 -1.62
C ALA A 113 1.31 11.54 -0.56
N SER A 114 1.58 11.32 0.74
CA SER A 114 0.88 11.99 1.84
C SER A 114 1.20 13.49 1.87
N SER A 115 0.17 14.33 1.96
CA SER A 115 0.31 15.78 2.11
C SER A 115 0.91 16.20 3.45
N VAL A 116 0.84 15.34 4.47
CA VAL A 116 1.33 15.61 5.83
C VAL A 116 2.76 15.10 6.00
N LEU A 117 3.02 13.86 5.59
CA LEU A 117 4.32 13.22 5.85
C LEU A 117 5.39 13.60 4.83
N SER A 118 5.01 13.83 3.57
CA SER A 118 5.95 13.69 2.47
C SER A 118 7.20 14.58 2.57
N SER A 119 7.08 15.84 2.98
CA SER A 119 8.21 16.77 3.09
C SER A 119 8.80 16.83 4.50
N ALA A 120 8.14 16.21 5.48
CA ALA A 120 8.52 16.24 6.87
C ALA A 120 9.37 15.03 7.26
N VAL A 121 9.21 13.90 6.57
CA VAL A 121 9.98 12.67 6.80
C VAL A 121 11.42 12.84 6.33
N ASP A 122 12.37 12.66 7.26
CA ASP A 122 13.81 12.61 6.99
C ASP A 122 14.30 11.18 6.77
N GLU A 123 13.64 10.22 7.41
CA GLU A 123 14.13 8.85 7.50
C GLU A 123 12.98 7.85 7.67
N ILE A 124 13.06 6.70 6.99
CA ILE A 124 12.13 5.59 7.16
C ILE A 124 12.92 4.32 7.51
N HIS A 125 12.52 3.70 8.61
CA HIS A 125 12.94 2.38 9.07
C HIS A 125 11.85 1.35 8.82
N VAL A 126 12.23 0.21 8.25
CA VAL A 126 11.33 -0.93 8.04
C VAL A 126 11.98 -2.18 8.61
N GLU A 127 11.27 -2.87 9.49
CA GLU A 127 11.66 -4.18 10.03
C GLU A 127 10.73 -5.27 9.49
N ASN A 128 11.30 -6.34 8.96
CA ASN A 128 10.63 -7.63 8.80
C ASN A 128 11.16 -8.63 9.83
N PRO A 129 10.44 -8.84 10.95
CA PRO A 129 10.93 -9.67 12.04
C PRO A 129 11.02 -11.15 11.66
N ASP A 130 10.15 -11.63 10.76
CA ASP A 130 10.08 -13.03 10.36
C ASP A 130 11.34 -13.49 9.61
N SER A 131 12.05 -12.53 9.00
CA SER A 131 13.28 -12.76 8.22
C SER A 131 14.50 -12.05 8.79
N SER A 132 14.35 -11.38 9.95
CA SER A 132 15.41 -10.54 10.56
C SER A 132 15.99 -9.50 9.60
N ILE A 133 15.18 -8.96 8.69
CA ILE A 133 15.60 -7.93 7.74
C ILE A 133 15.24 -6.56 8.30
N ARG A 134 16.23 -5.66 8.33
CA ARG A 134 16.04 -4.25 8.68
C ARG A 134 16.52 -3.37 7.54
N LEU A 135 15.67 -2.45 7.11
CA LEU A 135 15.91 -1.55 6.01
C LEU A 135 15.77 -0.11 6.46
N VAL A 136 16.65 0.74 5.95
CA VAL A 136 16.61 2.19 6.19
C VAL A 136 16.77 2.93 4.87
N THR A 137 16.04 4.04 4.71
CA THR A 137 16.30 5.04 3.69
C THR A 137 16.52 6.39 4.38
N LYS A 138 17.74 6.94 4.23
CA LYS A 138 18.13 8.24 4.78
C LYS A 138 19.15 8.92 3.85
N PRO A 139 18.95 10.18 3.45
CA PRO A 139 17.72 10.94 3.64
C PRO A 139 16.56 10.34 2.82
N PHE A 140 15.34 10.50 3.31
CA PHE A 140 14.14 10.13 2.58
C PHE A 140 13.86 11.15 1.46
N ASP A 141 13.98 10.70 0.20
CA ASP A 141 13.69 11.51 -0.97
C ASP A 141 12.31 11.18 -1.55
N ALA A 142 11.30 11.92 -1.10
CA ALA A 142 9.93 11.73 -1.55
C ALA A 142 9.76 11.85 -3.07
N ALA A 143 10.55 12.67 -3.75
CA ALA A 143 10.44 12.83 -5.21
C ALA A 143 10.85 11.54 -5.93
N ARG A 144 11.90 10.86 -5.45
CA ARG A 144 12.32 9.57 -6.00
C ARG A 144 11.27 8.48 -5.79
N PHE A 145 10.64 8.42 -4.62
CA PHE A 145 9.59 7.44 -4.35
C PHE A 145 8.29 7.73 -5.12
N ARG A 146 7.91 9.01 -5.31
CA ARG A 146 6.75 9.38 -6.15
C ARG A 146 6.96 9.09 -7.63
N SER A 147 8.19 8.85 -8.08
CA SER A 147 8.45 8.57 -9.47
C SER A 147 7.68 7.32 -9.95
N GLY A 148 7.39 7.28 -11.25
CA GLY A 148 6.81 6.11 -11.92
C GLY A 148 7.76 4.91 -11.98
N ALA A 149 8.93 4.94 -11.32
CA ALA A 149 9.88 3.85 -11.27
C ALA A 149 9.25 2.58 -10.71
N SER A 150 9.68 1.42 -11.20
CA SER A 150 9.18 0.15 -10.67
C SER A 150 9.65 -0.06 -9.22
N LEU A 151 9.04 -1.04 -8.53
CA LEU A 151 9.49 -1.45 -7.20
C LEU A 151 10.95 -1.93 -7.24
N ALA A 152 11.30 -2.71 -8.27
CA ALA A 152 12.65 -3.24 -8.46
C ALA A 152 13.69 -2.12 -8.63
N ASP A 153 13.39 -1.10 -9.43
CA ASP A 153 14.29 0.05 -9.65
C ASP A 153 14.49 0.87 -8.37
N SER A 154 13.52 0.82 -7.45
CA SER A 154 13.58 1.55 -6.18
C SER A 154 14.33 0.79 -5.09
N ARG A 155 14.74 -0.46 -5.30
CA ARG A 155 15.44 -1.28 -4.28
C ARG A 155 16.75 -0.64 -3.84
N THR A 156 17.45 0.04 -4.73
CA THR A 156 18.74 0.71 -4.42
C THR A 156 18.58 1.94 -3.53
N LEU A 157 17.34 2.38 -3.26
CA LEU A 157 17.05 3.46 -2.30
C LEU A 157 17.15 2.99 -0.84
N TRP A 158 17.18 1.67 -0.63
CA TRP A 158 17.19 1.06 0.70
C TRP A 158 18.56 0.52 1.05
N HIS A 159 18.99 0.79 2.27
CA HIS A 159 20.17 0.21 2.89
C HIS A 159 19.76 -0.82 3.94
N THR A 160 20.55 -1.87 4.13
CA THR A 160 20.38 -2.76 5.26
C THR A 160 20.93 -2.08 6.50
N ASP A 161 20.13 -1.98 7.55
CA ASP A 161 20.57 -1.45 8.83
C ASP A 161 21.30 -2.54 9.62
N THR A 162 22.59 -2.34 9.87
CA THR A 162 23.45 -3.27 10.61
C THR A 162 23.60 -2.92 12.08
N GLN A 163 22.91 -1.88 12.57
CA GLN A 163 22.94 -1.51 13.98
C GLN A 163 22.24 -2.62 14.80
N GLU A 164 23.04 -3.44 15.48
CA GLU A 164 22.57 -4.23 16.62
C GLU A 164 22.13 -3.25 17.71
N ARG A 165 20.88 -3.40 18.16
CA ARG A 165 20.24 -2.47 19.09
C ARG A 165 20.53 -2.87 20.53
#